data_AF-A0A6C0LVR2-F1
#
_entry.id   AF-A0A6C0LVR2-F1
#
_cell.length_a   1.000
_cell.length_b   1.000
_cell.length_c   1.000
_cell.angle_alpha   90.00
_cell.angle_beta   90.00
_cell.angle_gamma   90.00
#
_symmetry.space_group_name_H-M   'P 1'
#
loop_
_entity.id
_entity.type
_entity.pdbx_description
1 polymer ?
#
loop_
_entity_poly.entity_id
_entity_poly.type
_entity_poly.pdbx_seq_one_letter_code
_entity_poly.pdbx_strand_id
1 'polypeptide(L)' 'MESNMMISSVAAFLFLLFKFVEMRFIDKENKPLKVILKDAIIVFISTFVGMLAIQQFPNVSDEGQAAVFTNSPDF' A
#
# COMPACT_ATOMS: atom_id res chain seq x y z
N MET A 1 9.62 6.18 2.75
CA MET A 1 8.40 6.74 3.36
C MET A 1 7.64 7.62 2.38
N GLU A 2 8.29 8.59 1.72
CA GLU A 2 7.64 9.44 0.69
C GLU A 2 7.03 8.65 -0.48
N SER A 3 7.74 7.66 -1.03
CA SER A 3 7.21 6.79 -2.09
C SER A 3 5.92 6.06 -1.66
N ASN A 4 5.87 5.53 -0.43
CA ASN A 4 4.68 4.82 0.08
C ASN A 4 3.48 5.76 0.26
N MET A 5 3.72 7.00 0.69
CA MET A 5 2.67 8.02 0.78
C MET A 5 2.14 8.36 -0.62
N MET A 6 3.02 8.54 -1.59
CA MET A 6 2.63 8.80 -2.98
C MET A 6 1.79 7.65 -3.55
N ILE A 7 2.22 6.39 -3.36
CA ILE A 7 1.46 5.21 -3.82
C ILE A 7 0.08 5.15 -3.16
N SER A 8 0.01 5.37 -1.85
CA SER A 8 -1.26 5.34 -1.11
C SER A 8 -2.21 6.46 -1.56
N SER A 9 -1.69 7.66 -1.84
CA SER A 9 -2.47 8.78 -2.39
C SER A 9 -2.97 8.50 -3.80
N VAL A 10 -2.14 7.91 -4.67
CA VAL A 10 -2.55 7.52 -6.04
C VAL A 10 -3.63 6.43 -5.98
N ALA A 11 -3.50 5.45 -5.10
CA ALA A 11 -4.53 4.41 -4.92
C ALA A 11 -5.88 4.99 -4.47
N ALA A 12 -5.88 5.92 -3.51
CA ALA A 12 -7.09 6.61 -3.07
C ALA A 12 -7.70 7.50 -4.17
N PHE A 13 -6.86 8.15 -5.00
CA PHE A 13 -7.31 8.94 -6.13
C PHE A 13 -7.94 8.08 -7.23
N LEU A 14 -7.33 6.93 -7.55
CA LEU A 14 -7.91 5.96 -8.48
C LEU A 14 -9.26 5.44 -7.99
N PHE A 15 -9.38 5.14 -6.69
CA PHE A 15 -10.66 4.77 -6.08
C PHE A 15 -11.74 5.86 -6.30
N LEU A 16 -11.40 7.13 -6.09
CA LEU A 16 -12.33 8.24 -6.35
C LEU A 16 -12.75 8.30 -7.83
N LEU A 17 -11.80 8.15 -8.76
CA LEU A 17 -12.11 8.11 -10.20
C LEU A 17 -13.06 6.97 -10.55
N PHE A 18 -12.76 5.75 -10.08
CA PHE A 18 -13.63 4.60 -10.33
C PHE A 18 -15.01 4.78 -9.70
N LYS A 19 -15.11 5.31 -8.49
CA LYS A 19 -16.42 5.62 -7.89
C LYS A 19 -17.19 6.67 -8.67
N PHE A 20 -16.49 7.69 -9.19
CA PHE A 20 -17.14 8.69 -10.02
C PHE A 20 -17.69 8.08 -11.32
N VAL A 21 -16.94 7.18 -11.95
CA VAL A 21 -17.38 6.41 -13.12
C VAL A 21 -18.57 5.52 -12.77
N GLU A 22 -18.51 4.80 -11.66
CA GLU A 22 -19.59 3.91 -11.20
C GLU A 22 -20.91 4.68 -10.99
N MET A 23 -20.86 5.84 -10.35
CA MET A 23 -22.03 6.70 -10.14
C MET A 23 -22.59 7.25 -11.45
N ARG A 24 -21.70 7.58 -12.40
CA ARG A 24 -22.07 8.15 -13.69
C ARG A 24 -22.73 7.12 -14.62
N PHE A 25 -22.25 5.88 -14.63
CA PHE A 25 -22.61 4.89 -15.65
C PHE A 25 -23.43 3.71 -15.14
N ILE A 26 -23.25 3.29 -13.89
CA ILE A 26 -23.87 2.06 -13.35
C ILE A 26 -25.08 2.42 -12.48
N ASP A 27 -24.84 3.08 -11.35
CA ASP A 27 -25.90 3.32 -10.35
C ASP A 27 -26.88 4.41 -10.80
N LYS A 28 -26.45 5.40 -11.61
CA LYS A 28 -27.21 6.62 -11.98
C LYS A 28 -27.78 7.42 -10.80
N GLU A 29 -27.51 7.01 -9.57
CA GLU A 29 -27.83 7.69 -8.34
C GLU A 29 -26.61 8.40 -7.78
N ASN A 30 -26.77 9.68 -7.46
CA ASN A 30 -25.72 10.46 -6.82
C ASN A 30 -25.68 10.13 -5.32
N LYS A 31 -24.88 9.13 -4.92
CA LYS A 31 -24.52 8.96 -3.51
C LYS A 31 -23.84 10.25 -3.02
N PRO A 32 -24.08 10.65 -1.75
CA PRO A 32 -23.50 11.88 -1.22
C PRO A 32 -21.96 11.82 -1.24
N LEU A 33 -21.32 12.88 -1.74
CA LEU A 33 -19.86 13.05 -1.79
C LEU A 33 -19.16 12.77 -0.45
N LYS A 34 -19.84 13.05 0.67
CA LYS A 34 -19.34 12.77 2.03
C LYS A 34 -19.06 11.29 2.27
N VAL A 35 -19.86 10.40 1.68
CA VAL A 35 -19.68 8.94 1.84
C VAL A 35 -18.48 8.47 1.02
N ILE A 36 -18.37 8.91 -0.23
CA ILE A 36 -17.24 8.56 -1.10
C ILE A 36 -15.92 9.04 -0.50
N LEU A 37 -15.90 10.25 0.07
CA LEU A 37 -14.70 10.79 0.70
C LEU A 37 -14.29 9.97 1.93
N LYS A 38 -15.26 9.52 2.74
CA LYS A 38 -15.00 8.59 3.86
C LYS A 38 -14.37 7.29 3.35
N ASP A 39 -14.92 6.71 2.29
CA ASP A 39 -14.42 5.47 1.72
C ASP A 39 -12.99 5.66 1.14
N ALA A 40 -12.72 6.79 0.48
CA ALA A 40 -11.39 7.11 -0.02
C ALA A 40 -10.35 7.27 1.10
N ILE A 41 -10.74 7.83 2.25
CA ILE A 41 -9.87 7.92 3.44
C ILE A 41 -9.58 6.52 3.99
N ILE A 42 -10.58 5.63 4.03
CA ILE A 42 -10.39 4.24 4.45
C ILE A 42 -9.42 3.51 3.51
N VAL A 43 -9.56 3.69 2.19
CA VAL A 43 -8.64 3.10 1.20
C VAL A 43 -7.22 3.62 1.40
N PHE A 44 -7.05 4.94 1.60
CA PHE A 44 -5.74 5.52 1.87
C PHE A 44 -5.08 4.92 3.12
N ILE A 45 -5.81 4.87 4.24
CA ILE A 45 -5.32 4.30 5.50
C ILE A 45 -4.98 2.83 5.33
N SER A 46 -5.85 2.05 4.68
CA SER A 46 -5.62 0.62 4.44
C SER A 46 -4.35 0.37 3.64
N THR A 47 -4.14 1.13 2.56
CA THR A 47 -2.96 1.00 1.70
C THR A 47 -1.69 1.44 2.44
N PHE A 48 -1.77 2.54 3.19
CA PHE A 48 -0.65 3.07 3.96
C PHE A 48 -0.22 2.11 5.08
N VAL A 49 -1.18 1.60 5.86
CA VAL A 49 -0.92 0.61 6.91
C VAL A 49 -0.39 -0.69 6.32
N GLY A 50 -0.93 -1.16 5.19
CA GLY A 50 -0.43 -2.34 4.49
C GLY A 50 1.05 -2.19 4.07
N MET A 51 1.41 -1.03 3.51
CA MET A 51 2.80 -0.72 3.18
C MET A 51 3.71 -0.69 4.41
N LEU A 52 3.25 -0.10 5.52
CA LEU A 52 4.01 -0.10 6.77
C LEU A 52 4.17 -1.51 7.34
N ALA A 53 3.13 -2.34 7.26
CA ALA A 53 3.18 -3.73 7.71
C ALA A 53 4.21 -4.52 6.91
N ILE A 54 4.22 -4.39 5.58
CA ILE A 54 5.21 -5.04 4.70
C ILE A 54 6.64 -4.62 5.07
N GLN A 55 6.85 -3.34 5.40
CA GLN A 55 8.17 -2.83 5.82
C GLN A 55 8.68 -3.38 7.16
N GLN A 56 7.80 -3.90 8.02
CA GLN A 56 8.23 -4.56 9.26
C GLN A 56 8.78 -5.97 9.03
N PHE A 57 8.50 -6.58 7.88
CA PHE A 57 9.07 -7.88 7.55
C PHE A 57 10.51 -7.71 7.09
N PRO A 58 11.46 -8.54 7.58
CA PRO A 58 12.81 -8.55 7.06
C PRO A 58 12.76 -8.86 5.57
N ASN A 59 13.50 -8.09 4.77
CA ASN A 59 13.63 -8.37 3.33
C ASN A 59 14.20 -9.78 3.18
N VAL A 60 13.43 -10.70 2.60
CA VAL A 60 13.86 -12.09 2.34
C VAL A 60 14.77 -12.14 1.10
N SER A 61 15.64 -11.15 0.98
CA SER A 61 16.61 -10.98 -0.11
C SER A 61 17.98 -10.63 0.44
N ASP A 62 18.30 -11.10 1.65
CA ASP A 62 19.67 -11.47 1.94
C ASP A 62 19.88 -12.85 1.31
N GLU A 63 20.65 -12.85 0.23
CA GLU A 63 21.23 -14.03 -0.38
C GLU A 63 21.69 -14.97 0.74
N GLY A 64 21.32 -16.25 0.63
CA GLY A 64 21.71 -17.29 1.58
C GLY A 64 23.21 -17.55 1.59
N GLN A 65 23.99 -16.63 2.14
CA GLN A 65 25.32 -16.93 2.66
C GLN A 65 25.17 -17.17 4.15
N ALA A 66 24.92 -18.44 4.49
CA ALA A 66 25.17 -18.92 5.84
C ALA A 66 26.66 -18.69 6.15
N ALA A 67 26.97 -17.53 6.75
CA ALA A 67 28.30 -17.14 7.20
C ALA A 67 28.72 -17.93 8.44
N VAL A 68 28.54 -19.26 8.41
CA VAL A 68 28.77 -20.14 9.58
C VAL A 68 30.19 -20.68 9.62
N PHE A 69 30.99 -20.59 8.54
CA PHE A 69 32.34 -21.17 8.52
C PHE A 69 33.39 -20.39 7.69
N THR A 70 33.58 -19.09 7.92
CA THR A 70 34.71 -18.34 7.28
C THR A 70 35.78 -17.86 8.25
N ASN A 71 35.79 -18.34 9.50
CA ASN A 71 36.96 -18.06 10.34
C ASN A 71 38.14 -18.89 9.81
N SER A 72 39.23 -18.22 9.45
CA SER A 72 40.48 -18.91 9.09
C SER A 72 41.00 -19.56 10.38
N PRO A 73 41.41 -20.83 10.37
CA PRO A 73 41.82 -21.48 11.60
C PRO A 73 43.14 -20.88 12.11
N ASP A 74 43.14 -20.35 13.33
CA ASP A 74 44.35 -20.06 14.10
C ASP A 74 44.93 -21.40 14.59
N PHE A 75 45.74 -22.05 13.75
CA PHE A 75 46.73 -23.04 14.17
C PHE A 75 48.13 -22.47 13.97
#